data_AF-A0A2N7V865-F1
#
_entry.id   AF-A0A2N7V865-F1
#
_cell.length_a   1.000
_cell.length_b   1.000
_cell.length_c   1.000
_cell.angle_alpha   90.00
_cell.angle_beta   90.00
_cell.angle_gamma   90.00
#
_symmetry.space_group_name_H-M   'P 1'
#
loop_
_entity.id
_entity.type
_entity.pdbx_description
1 polymer ?
#
loop_
_entity_poly.entity_id
_entity_poly.type
_entity_poly.pdbx_seq_one_letter_code
_entity_poly.pdbx_strand_id
1 'polypeptide(L)'
;MRAESGRIHAQAAAYLVRRGSETAAERAAREAWLAADPRHRVAYQQLLDVDEHASAVLDDAELQAATARDLELLTSRSGRRQRWPWLVLAAMLVAAVGYAVHHLLGQ
;
A
#
# COMPACT_ATOMS: atom_id res chain seq x y z
N MET A 1 -14.05 29.28 8.54
CA MET A 1 -13.66 28.28 9.56
C MET A 1 -13.31 26.92 8.97
N ARG A 2 -14.17 26.25 8.18
CA ARG A 2 -13.88 24.91 7.63
C ARG A 2 -12.58 24.83 6.79
N ALA A 3 -12.32 25.82 5.93
CA ALA A 3 -11.08 25.87 5.14
C ALA A 3 -9.82 26.05 6.00
N GLU A 4 -9.92 26.77 7.13
CA GLU A 4 -8.81 26.95 8.06
C GLU A 4 -8.46 25.66 8.79
N SER A 5 -9.47 25.01 9.36
CA SER A 5 -9.30 23.70 9.98
C SER A 5 -8.74 22.68 9.00
N GLY A 6 -9.21 22.69 7.74
CA GLY A 6 -8.67 21.83 6.69
C GLY A 6 -7.18 22.06 6.42
N ARG A 7 -6.71 23.33 6.40
CA ARG A 7 -5.28 23.66 6.27
C ARG A 7 -4.47 23.16 7.45
N ILE A 8 -4.96 23.37 8.68
CA ILE A 8 -4.30 22.90 9.90
C ILE A 8 -4.15 21.38 9.88
N HIS A 9 -5.20 20.63 9.53
CA HIS A 9 -5.12 19.16 9.42
C HIS A 9 -4.18 18.69 8.31
N ALA A 10 -4.19 19.34 7.14
CA ALA A 10 -3.27 19.01 6.07
C ALA A 10 -1.80 19.24 6.48
N GLN A 11 -1.52 20.33 7.20
CA GLN A 11 -0.18 20.62 7.70
C GLN A 11 0.23 19.63 8.81
N ALA A 12 -0.68 19.28 9.72
CA ALA A 12 -0.46 18.25 10.74
C ALA A 12 -0.09 16.90 10.09
N ALA A 13 -0.84 16.48 9.07
CA ALA A 13 -0.57 15.24 8.33
C ALA A 13 0.79 15.28 7.63
N ALA A 14 1.16 16.42 7.02
CA ALA A 14 2.45 16.58 6.37
C ALA A 14 3.65 16.49 7.35
N TYR A 15 3.47 16.92 8.61
CA TYR A 15 4.46 16.71 9.67
C TYR A 15 4.47 15.27 10.19
N LEU A 16 3.30 14.61 10.28
CA LEU A 16 3.23 13.23 10.75
C LEU A 16 3.94 12.27 9.77
N VAL A 17 3.67 12.39 8.47
CA VAL A 17 4.29 11.55 7.43
C VAL A 17 5.82 11.64 7.44
N ARG A 18 6.39 12.82 7.76
CA ARG A 18 7.84 13.04 7.80
C ARG A 18 8.51 12.62 9.11
N ARG A 19 7.75 12.31 10.16
CA ARG A 19 8.28 12.06 11.51
C ARG A 19 9.37 10.99 11.55
N GLY A 20 9.28 9.96 10.69
CA GLY A 20 10.26 8.87 10.63
C GLY A 20 11.60 9.21 9.96
N SER A 21 11.67 10.32 9.21
CA SER A 21 12.86 10.72 8.43
C SER A 21 13.23 12.20 8.60
N GLU A 22 12.70 12.88 9.61
CA GLU A 22 12.89 14.32 9.81
C GLU A 22 14.35 14.66 10.21
N THR A 23 14.87 15.72 9.59
CA THR A 23 16.10 16.39 10.02
C THR A 23 15.88 17.20 11.30
N ALA A 24 16.97 17.62 11.97
CA ALA A 24 16.87 18.47 13.15
C ALA A 24 16.17 19.81 12.87
N ALA A 25 16.39 20.40 11.68
CA ALA A 25 15.74 21.64 11.27
C ALA A 25 14.23 21.45 11.05
N GLU A 26 13.82 20.34 10.44
CA GLU A 26 12.40 20.02 10.23
C GLU A 26 11.68 19.74 11.55
N ARG A 27 12.35 19.06 12.48
CA ARG A 27 11.84 18.86 13.84
C ARG A 27 11.58 20.20 14.54
N ALA A 28 12.55 21.10 14.52
CA ALA A 28 12.42 22.43 15.11
C ALA A 28 11.27 23.23 14.45
N ALA A 29 11.11 23.13 13.12
CA ALA A 29 10.01 23.77 12.41
C ALA A 29 8.64 23.21 12.85
N ARG A 30 8.53 21.89 13.04
CA ARG A 30 7.30 21.26 13.57
C ARG A 30 7.01 21.75 14.99
N GLU A 31 8.02 21.76 15.87
CA GLU A 31 7.85 22.20 17.26
C GLU A 31 7.44 23.68 17.34
N ALA A 32 8.04 24.53 16.53
CA ALA A 32 7.63 25.94 16.41
C ALA A 32 6.18 26.07 15.93
N TRP A 33 5.77 25.27 14.95
CA TRP A 33 4.37 25.25 14.48
C TRP A 33 3.39 24.78 15.57
N LEU A 34 3.75 23.74 16.33
CA LEU A 34 2.95 23.26 17.47
C LEU A 34 2.88 24.28 18.62
N ALA A 35 3.92 25.09 18.80
CA ALA A 35 3.94 26.14 19.81
C ALA A 35 3.07 27.34 19.43
N ALA A 36 2.93 27.63 18.12
CA ALA A 36 2.28 28.85 17.61
C ALA A 36 0.77 28.94 17.88
N ASP A 37 0.03 27.84 17.83
CA ASP A 37 -1.43 27.81 18.08
C ASP A 37 -1.83 26.50 18.80
N PRO A 38 -2.59 26.55 19.91
CA PRO A 38 -3.12 25.36 20.56
C PRO A 38 -3.91 24.41 19.63
N ARG A 39 -4.58 24.94 18.61
CA ARG A 39 -5.33 24.15 17.61
C ARG A 39 -4.43 23.24 16.78
N HIS A 40 -3.18 23.66 16.53
CA HIS A 40 -2.20 22.85 15.84
C HIS A 40 -1.86 21.59 16.63
N ARG A 41 -1.69 21.72 17.96
CA ARG A 41 -1.46 20.56 18.85
C ARG A 41 -2.64 19.61 18.86
N VAL A 42 -3.86 20.13 18.97
CA VAL A 42 -5.08 19.30 18.95
C VAL A 42 -5.17 18.52 17.64
N ALA A 43 -4.98 19.19 16.49
CA ALA A 43 -5.03 18.52 15.20
C ALA A 43 -3.92 17.49 15.00
N TYR A 44 -2.72 17.77 15.50
CA TYR A 44 -1.59 16.83 15.45
C TYR A 44 -1.81 15.62 16.35
N GLN A 45 -2.33 15.84 17.57
CA GLN A 45 -2.63 14.77 18.52
C GLN A 45 -3.71 13.83 17.98
N GLN A 46 -4.78 14.36 17.38
CA GLN A 46 -5.83 13.53 16.77
C GLN A 46 -5.28 12.57 15.71
N LEU A 47 -4.27 13.00 14.94
CA LEU A 47 -3.64 12.13 13.95
C LEU A 47 -2.73 11.08 14.61
N LEU A 48 -2.02 11.42 15.69
CA LEU A 48 -1.24 10.46 16.45
C LEU A 48 -2.12 9.38 17.07
N ASP A 49 -3.26 9.77 17.64
CA ASP A 49 -4.20 8.82 18.23
C ASP A 49 -4.72 7.86 17.15
N VAL A 50 -5.08 8.36 15.96
CA VAL A 50 -5.51 7.51 14.84
C VAL A 50 -4.39 6.57 14.37
N ASP A 51 -3.15 7.05 14.28
CA ASP A 51 -1.98 6.26 13.87
C ASP A 51 -1.67 5.13 14.89
N GLU A 52 -1.79 5.42 16.19
CA GLU A 52 -1.63 4.45 17.26
C GLU A 52 -2.72 3.37 17.21
N HIS A 53 -3.98 3.77 17.07
CA HIS A 53 -5.09 2.80 16.95
C HIS A 53 -4.97 1.96 15.69
N ALA A 54 -4.58 2.57 14.56
CA ALA A 54 -4.36 1.85 13.31
C ALA A 54 -3.21 0.84 13.45
N SER A 55 -2.12 1.22 14.10
CA SER A 55 -0.98 0.35 14.36
C SER A 55 -1.36 -0.82 15.27
N ALA A 56 -2.11 -0.56 16.35
CA ALA A 56 -2.62 -1.60 17.25
C ALA A 56 -3.53 -2.61 16.52
N VAL A 57 -4.39 -2.14 15.60
CA VAL A 57 -5.21 -3.03 14.76
C VAL A 57 -4.34 -3.84 13.80
N LEU A 58 -3.32 -3.22 13.20
CA LEU A 58 -2.42 -3.91 12.28
C LEU A 58 -1.55 -4.97 12.99
N ASP A 59 -1.17 -4.73 14.25
CA ASP A 59 -0.34 -5.63 15.05
C ASP A 59 -1.16 -6.71 15.78
N ASP A 60 -2.49 -6.70 15.65
CA ASP A 60 -3.36 -7.72 16.24
C ASP A 60 -3.15 -9.09 15.54
N ALA A 61 -2.52 -10.01 16.27
CA ALA A 61 -2.18 -11.34 15.77
C ALA A 61 -3.40 -12.19 15.41
N GLU A 62 -4.53 -12.02 16.10
CA GLU A 62 -5.77 -12.74 15.80
C GLU A 62 -6.36 -12.25 14.47
N LEU A 63 -6.37 -10.93 14.26
CA LEU A 63 -6.81 -10.31 13.01
C LEU A 63 -5.89 -10.70 11.84
N GLN A 64 -4.58 -10.69 12.04
CA GLN A 64 -3.61 -11.14 11.05
C GLN A 64 -3.82 -12.61 10.66
N ALA A 65 -4.02 -13.49 11.65
CA ALA A 65 -4.25 -14.91 11.41
C ALA A 65 -5.57 -15.17 10.65
N ALA A 66 -6.63 -14.45 10.99
CA ALA A 66 -7.91 -14.52 10.28
C ALA A 66 -7.78 -14.02 8.83
N THR A 67 -7.14 -12.86 8.63
CA THR A 67 -6.93 -12.26 7.31
C THR A 67 -6.05 -13.14 6.42
N ALA A 68 -4.98 -13.73 6.98
CA ALA A 68 -4.11 -14.65 6.25
C ALA A 68 -4.87 -15.91 5.79
N ARG A 69 -5.72 -16.48 6.65
CA ARG A 69 -6.54 -17.64 6.33
C ARG A 69 -7.56 -17.33 5.22
N ASP A 70 -8.20 -16.17 5.28
CA ASP A 70 -9.15 -15.75 4.24
C ASP A 70 -8.45 -15.46 2.91
N LEU A 71 -7.28 -14.82 2.94
CA LEU A 71 -6.44 -14.63 1.75
C LEU A 71 -6.00 -15.97 1.14
N GLU A 72 -5.66 -16.97 1.95
CA GLU A 72 -5.33 -18.31 1.47
C GLU A 72 -6.52 -18.99 0.75
N LEU A 73 -7.74 -18.81 1.26
CA LEU A 73 -8.96 -19.31 0.62
C LEU A 73 -9.24 -18.61 -0.73
N LEU A 74 -8.91 -17.32 -0.85
CA LEU A 74 -9.06 -16.57 -2.10
C LEU A 74 -7.95 -16.90 -3.11
N THR A 75 -6.71 -17.06 -2.67
CA THR A 75 -5.54 -17.33 -3.52
C THR A 75 -5.45 -18.78 -3.98
N SER A 76 -5.84 -19.75 -3.15
CA SER A 76 -5.90 -21.17 -3.54
C SER A 76 -6.85 -21.41 -4.73
N ARG A 77 -7.91 -20.61 -4.85
CA ARG A 77 -8.85 -20.63 -5.99
C ARG A 77 -8.26 -20.02 -7.27
N SER A 78 -7.33 -19.07 -7.16
CA SER A 78 -6.71 -18.40 -8.33
C SER A 78 -5.50 -19.16 -8.89
N GLY A 79 -4.70 -19.82 -8.04
CA GLY A 79 -3.51 -20.57 -8.46
C GLY A 79 -3.80 -21.73 -9.42
N ARG A 80 -4.97 -22.38 -9.29
CA ARG A 80 -5.39 -23.47 -10.19
C ARG A 80 -5.83 -22.96 -11.58
N ARG A 81 -6.27 -21.70 -11.70
CA ARG A 81 -6.71 -21.09 -12.97
C ARG A 81 -5.59 -20.37 -13.73
N GLN A 82 -4.52 -19.94 -13.05
CA GLN A 82 -3.44 -19.16 -13.67
C GLN A 82 -2.48 -19.98 -14.57
N ARG A 83 -2.48 -21.32 -14.44
CA ARG A 83 -1.64 -22.21 -15.28
C ARG A 83 -2.20 -22.46 -16.68
N TRP A 84 -3.53 -22.40 -16.84
CA TRP A 84 -4.19 -22.66 -18.11
C TRP A 84 -3.80 -21.69 -19.25
N PRO A 85 -3.75 -20.36 -19.03
CA PRO A 85 -3.38 -19.44 -20.11
C PRO A 85 -1.94 -19.64 -20.58
N TRP A 86 -1.00 -19.96 -19.68
CA TRP A 86 0.40 -20.26 -20.05
C TRP A 86 0.54 -21.54 -20.86
N LEU A 87 -0.24 -22.57 -20.54
CA LEU A 87 -0.25 -23.82 -21.32
C LEU A 87 -0.82 -23.60 -22.74
N VAL A 88 -1.87 -22.79 -22.87
CA VAL A 88 -2.44 -22.42 -24.18
C VAL A 88 -1.43 -21.62 -24.99
N LEU A 89 -0.75 -20.65 -24.37
CA LEU A 89 0.28 -19.84 -25.04
C LEU A 89 1.46 -20.69 -25.51
N ALA A 90 1.93 -21.62 -24.67
CA ALA A 90 2.99 -22.56 -25.03
C ALA A 90 2.57 -23.49 -26.18
N ALA A 91 1.35 -24.03 -26.13
CA ALA A 91 0.83 -24.87 -27.22
C ALA A 91 0.72 -24.09 -28.54
N MET A 92 0.27 -22.83 -28.49
CA MET A 92 0.17 -21.97 -29.66
C MET A 92 1.55 -21.62 -30.25
N LEU A 93 2.55 -21.37 -29.39
CA LEU A 93 3.94 -21.14 -29.79
C LEU A 93 4.54 -22.38 -30.47
N VAL A 94 4.35 -23.57 -29.89
CA VAL A 94 4.83 -24.83 -30.48
C VAL A 94 4.16 -25.08 -31.84
N ALA A 95 2.87 -24.84 -31.95
CA ALA A 95 2.15 -24.96 -33.22
C ALA A 95 2.65 -23.97 -34.29
N ALA A 96 2.88 -22.71 -33.91
CA ALA A 96 3.39 -21.69 -34.82
C ALA A 96 4.82 -21.99 -35.31
N VAL A 97 5.70 -22.44 -34.40
CA VAL A 97 7.08 -22.83 -34.75
C VAL A 97 7.08 -24.08 -35.62
N GLY A 98 6.28 -25.10 -35.26
CA GLY A 98 6.14 -26.32 -36.06
C GLY A 98 5.63 -26.03 -37.48
N TYR A 99 4.65 -25.14 -37.60
CA TYR A 99 4.14 -24.69 -38.89
C TYR A 99 5.20 -23.97 -39.73
N ALA A 100 5.95 -23.04 -39.12
CA ALA A 100 7.00 -22.30 -39.82
C ALA A 100 8.13 -23.21 -40.30
N VAL A 101 8.56 -24.18 -39.47
CA VAL A 101 9.59 -25.16 -39.82
C VAL A 101 9.10 -26.13 -40.91
N HIS A 102 7.85 -26.60 -40.83
CA HIS A 102 7.27 -27.45 -41.86
C HIS A 102 7.18 -26.73 -43.22
N HIS A 103 6.81 -25.45 -43.20
CA HIS A 103 6.72 -24.63 -44.41
C HIS A 103 8.10 -24.29 -45.01
N LEU A 104 9.16 -24.21 -44.18
CA LEU A 104 10.53 -23.96 -44.63
C LEU A 104 11.25 -25.22 -45.16
N LEU A 105 10.87 -26.41 -44.68
CA LEU A 105 11.43 -27.70 -45.13
C LEU A 105 10.60 -28.37 -46.23
N GLY A 106 9.41 -27.86 -46.53
CA GLY A 106 8.51 -28.36 -47.57
C GLY A 106 8.67 -27.71 -48.94
N GLN A 107 9.69 -26.85 -49.12
CA GLN A 107 10.18 -26.39 -50.43
C GLN A 107 11.45 -27.14 -50.80
#